data_AF-A0A016SIN2-F1
#
_entry.id   AF-A0A016SIN2-F1
#
_cell.length_a   1.000
_cell.length_b   1.000
_cell.length_c   1.000
_cell.angle_alpha   90.00
_cell.angle_beta   90.00
_cell.angle_gamma   90.00
#
_symmetry.space_group_name_H-M   'P 1'
#
loop_
_entity.id
_entity.type
_entity.pdbx_description
1 polymer ?
#
loop_
_entity_poly.entity_id
_entity_poly.type
_entity_poly.pdbx_seq_one_letter_code
_entity_poly.pdbx_strand_id
1 'polypeptide(L)'
;MITGGKKWGDRGFYVLPTVFAKVDENSTLAREEIIGPITKIIRFETMEDLLEKTSIKHSLLPTAIMTRDVDKVNHMAKKLRYGSIWSVWMSTD
;
A
#
# COMPACT_ATOMS: atom_id res chain seq x y z
N MET A 1 -8.47 -2.99 12.84
CA MET A 1 -9.40 -3.07 11.70
C MET A 1 -10.35 -1.89 11.77
N ILE A 2 -10.64 -1.22 10.65
CA ILE A 2 -11.48 -0.02 10.60
C ILE A 2 -12.89 -0.34 10.05
N THR A 3 -12.98 -1.17 9.02
CA THR A 3 -14.25 -1.64 8.43
C THR A 3 -14.07 -3.01 7.78
N GLY A 4 -15.18 -3.68 7.47
CA GLY A 4 -15.22 -4.97 6.79
C GLY A 4 -14.97 -6.17 7.71
N GLY A 5 -14.22 -7.16 7.20
CA GLY A 5 -13.81 -8.36 7.95
C GLY A 5 -14.88 -9.44 8.08
N LYS A 6 -15.92 -9.41 7.24
CA LYS A 6 -17.05 -10.36 7.30
C LYS A 6 -17.51 -10.77 5.90
N LYS A 7 -18.13 -11.95 5.81
CA LYS A 7 -18.89 -12.39 4.64
C LYS A 7 -20.09 -11.46 4.42
N TRP A 8 -20.40 -11.18 3.16
CA TRP A 8 -21.64 -10.51 2.78
C TRP A 8 -22.72 -11.54 2.44
N GLY A 9 -23.83 -11.48 3.16
CA GLY A 9 -24.98 -12.38 2.96
C GLY A 9 -24.73 -13.84 3.32
N ASP A 10 -25.69 -14.69 2.98
CA ASP A 10 -25.71 -16.13 3.26
C ASP A 10 -25.26 -16.99 2.07
N ARG A 11 -25.44 -16.51 0.83
CA ARG A 11 -25.08 -17.20 -0.42
C ARG A 11 -23.84 -16.60 -1.11
N GLY A 12 -23.15 -17.42 -1.91
CA GLY A 12 -21.96 -17.03 -2.66
C GLY A 12 -20.69 -16.83 -1.81
N PHE A 13 -19.62 -16.35 -2.46
CA PHE A 13 -18.29 -16.11 -1.87
C PHE A 13 -17.97 -14.61 -1.76
N TYR A 14 -18.95 -13.81 -1.32
CA TYR A 14 -18.79 -12.36 -1.20
C TYR A 14 -18.19 -11.96 0.14
N VAL A 15 -17.23 -11.05 0.12
CA VAL A 15 -16.56 -10.51 1.31
C VAL A 15 -16.67 -8.99 1.29
N LEU A 16 -16.93 -8.39 2.45
CA LEU A 16 -16.97 -6.93 2.59
C LEU A 16 -15.59 -6.30 2.31
N PRO A 17 -15.54 -5.12 1.65
CA PRO A 17 -14.32 -4.33 1.58
C PRO A 17 -13.74 -4.09 2.97
N THR A 18 -12.48 -4.45 3.17
CA THR A 18 -11.86 -4.49 4.50
C THR A 18 -10.65 -3.58 4.56
N VAL A 19 -10.62 -2.68 5.54
CA VAL A 19 -9.52 -1.73 5.75
C VAL A 19 -8.88 -2.00 7.10
N PHE A 20 -7.56 -2.24 7.10
CA PHE A 20 -6.75 -2.23 8.31
C PHE A 20 -5.87 -0.99 8.34
N ALA A 21 -5.94 -0.23 9.44
CA ALA A 21 -5.02 0.88 9.70
C ALA A 21 -4.13 0.56 10.90
N LYS A 22 -3.02 1.30 11.02
CA LYS A 22 -1.99 1.08 12.04
C LYS A 22 -1.46 -0.36 12.00
N VAL A 23 -1.24 -0.88 10.80
CA VAL A 23 -0.71 -2.22 10.61
C VAL A 23 0.78 -2.21 10.93
N ASP A 24 1.20 -3.14 11.80
CA ASP A 24 2.62 -3.44 12.06
C ASP A 24 3.26 -4.03 10.80
N GLU A 25 4.33 -3.40 10.33
CA GLU A 25 5.11 -3.81 9.16
C GLU A 25 5.68 -5.24 9.25
N ASN A 26 5.81 -5.79 10.46
CA ASN A 26 6.32 -7.14 10.69
C ASN A 26 5.23 -8.22 10.71
N SER A 27 3.95 -7.82 10.69
CA SER A 27 2.83 -8.73 10.71
C SER A 27 2.67 -9.51 9.39
N THR A 28 2.03 -10.68 9.46
CA THR A 28 1.62 -11.47 8.28
C THR A 28 0.81 -10.62 7.30
N LEU A 29 -0.10 -9.79 7.82
CA LEU A 29 -0.93 -8.88 7.03
C LEU A 29 -0.08 -7.91 6.17
N ALA A 30 1.06 -7.44 6.67
CA ALA A 30 1.97 -6.55 5.93
C ALA A 30 2.81 -7.31 4.88
N ARG A 31 3.24 -8.53 5.20
CA ARG A 31 4.24 -9.27 4.42
C ARG A 31 3.63 -10.10 3.30
N GLU A 32 2.49 -10.73 3.53
CA GLU A 32 1.87 -11.61 2.54
C GLU A 32 0.95 -10.86 1.58
N GLU A 33 0.75 -11.46 0.41
CA GLU A 33 -0.21 -11.01 -0.58
C GLU A 33 -1.59 -11.61 -0.28
N ILE A 34 -2.58 -10.75 -0.15
CA ILE A 34 -3.97 -11.16 0.06
C ILE A 34 -4.72 -10.89 -1.23
N ILE A 35 -5.20 -11.96 -1.86
CA ILE A 35 -6.03 -11.90 -3.06
C ILE A 35 -7.50 -11.72 -2.64
N GLY A 36 -7.91 -10.46 -2.41
CA GLY A 36 -9.25 -10.11 -1.98
C GLY A 36 -9.44 -8.61 -1.77
N PRO A 37 -10.64 -8.14 -1.39
CA PRO A 37 -10.95 -6.73 -1.24
C PRO A 37 -10.42 -6.17 0.09
N ILE A 38 -9.12 -6.35 0.35
CA ILE A 38 -8.46 -5.97 1.59
C ILE A 38 -7.37 -4.95 1.29
N THR A 39 -7.40 -3.82 1.99
CA THR A 39 -6.30 -2.84 1.99
C THR A 39 -5.74 -2.63 3.39
N LYS A 40 -4.46 -2.30 3.44
CA LYS A 40 -3.69 -2.08 4.67
C LYS A 40 -2.99 -0.75 4.61
N ILE A 41 -2.99 -0.04 5.75
CA ILE A 41 -2.37 1.26 5.91
C ILE A 41 -1.27 1.11 6.97
N ILE A 42 -0.04 1.30 6.50
CA ILE A 42 1.18 1.32 7.32
C ILE A 42 1.64 2.78 7.38
N ARG A 43 1.89 3.28 8.60
CA ARG A 43 2.36 4.65 8.80
C ARG A 43 3.87 4.71 8.57
N PHE A 44 4.33 5.81 8.01
CA PHE A 44 5.74 6.18 7.99
C PHE A 44 5.91 7.60 8.53
N GLU A 45 7.11 7.94 8.97
CA GLU A 45 7.40 9.28 9.52
C GLU A 45 8.43 10.05 8.69
N THR A 46 9.44 9.36 8.16
CA THR A 46 10.49 9.95 7.34
C THR A 46 10.60 9.26 5.99
N MET A 47 11.36 9.86 5.06
CA MET A 47 11.61 9.25 3.76
C MET A 47 12.45 7.98 3.90
N GLU A 48 13.42 8.00 4.82
CA GLU A 48 14.29 6.88 5.15
C GLU A 48 13.48 5.70 5.71
N ASP A 49 12.55 5.97 6.63
CA ASP A 49 11.63 4.96 7.19
C ASP A 49 10.74 4.35 6.09
N LEU A 50 10.20 5.18 5.19
CA LEU A 50 9.42 4.70 4.05
C LEU A 50 10.25 3.82 3.10
N LEU A 51 11.49 4.22 2.81
CA LEU A 51 12.41 3.45 1.98
C LEU A 51 12.77 2.11 2.62
N GLU A 52 13.02 2.08 3.93
CA GLU A 52 13.28 0.85 4.67
C GLU A 52 12.09 -0.11 4.57
N LYS A 53 10.88 0.38 4.85
CA LYS A 53 9.63 -0.40 4.78
C LYS A 53 9.31 -0.93 3.38
N THR A 54 9.77 -0.26 2.32
CA THR A 54 9.53 -0.66 0.92
C THR A 54 10.70 -1.45 0.31
N SER A 55 11.89 -1.45 0.93
CA SER A 55 13.13 -2.00 0.38
C SER A 55 13.15 -3.53 0.22
N ILE A 56 12.38 -4.25 1.04
CA ILE A 56 12.48 -5.70 1.19
C ILE A 56 11.83 -6.45 0.00
N LYS A 57 11.04 -5.76 -0.83
CA LYS A 57 10.24 -6.40 -1.87
C LYS A 57 10.71 -5.99 -3.27
N HIS A 58 11.44 -6.88 -3.93
CA HIS A 58 11.45 -6.89 -5.39
C HIS A 58 10.06 -7.35 -5.82
N SER A 59 9.24 -6.45 -6.33
CA SER A 59 7.92 -6.77 -6.84
C SER A 59 7.81 -6.38 -8.30
N LEU A 60 7.26 -7.29 -9.11
CA LEU A 60 6.90 -7.00 -10.49
C LEU A 60 5.56 -6.24 -10.57
N LEU A 61 4.85 -6.10 -9.45
CA LEU A 61 3.61 -5.32 -9.39
C LEU A 61 3.93 -3.82 -9.44
N PRO A 62 3.04 -3.02 -10.06
CA PRO A 62 3.18 -1.57 -10.06
C PRO A 62 3.06 -1.00 -8.64
N THR A 63 3.76 0.10 -8.41
CA THR A 63 3.59 0.94 -7.21
C THR A 63 3.25 2.37 -7.62
N ALA A 64 2.55 3.09 -6.75
CA ALA A 64 2.16 4.47 -6.98
C ALA A 64 2.74 5.38 -5.89
N ILE A 65 3.27 6.52 -6.30
CA ILE A 65 3.72 7.59 -5.42
C ILE A 65 2.74 8.75 -5.57
N MET A 66 2.20 9.20 -4.44
CA MET A 66 1.22 10.28 -4.39
C MET A 66 1.78 11.44 -3.56
N THR A 67 2.22 12.49 -4.25
CA THR A 67 2.77 13.71 -3.66
C THR A 67 2.75 14.83 -4.71
N ARG A 68 2.73 16.09 -4.27
CA ARG A 68 2.90 17.27 -5.15
C ARG A 68 4.37 17.64 -5.39
N ASP A 69 5.27 17.04 -4.63
CA ASP A 69 6.70 17.32 -4.63
C ASP A 69 7.41 16.40 -5.64
N VAL A 70 7.79 16.97 -6.78
CA VAL A 70 8.41 16.22 -7.89
C VAL A 70 9.81 15.69 -7.53
N ASP A 71 10.53 16.38 -6.66
CA ASP A 71 11.85 15.95 -6.22
C ASP A 71 11.75 14.70 -5.36
N LYS A 72 10.72 14.61 -4.51
CA LYS A 72 10.40 13.38 -3.76
C LYS A 72 10.01 12.23 -4.69
N VAL A 73 9.22 12.48 -5.74
CA VAL A 73 8.90 11.45 -6.74
C VAL A 73 10.18 10.92 -7.38
N ASN A 74 11.04 11.81 -7.88
CA ASN A 74 12.29 11.45 -8.53
C ASN A 74 13.26 10.72 -7.58
N HIS A 75 13.35 11.16 -6.32
CA HIS A 75 14.18 10.51 -5.30
C HIS A 75 13.70 9.08 -5.04
N MET A 76 12.40 8.90 -4.80
CA MET A 76 11.80 7.60 -4.52
C MET A 76 11.89 6.66 -5.72
N ALA A 77 11.61 7.15 -6.93
CA ALA A 77 11.67 6.36 -8.14
C ALA A 77 13.06 5.75 -8.40
N LYS A 78 14.14 6.44 -7.99
CA LYS A 78 15.52 5.94 -8.09
C LYS A 78 15.89 4.89 -7.05
N LYS A 79 15.15 4.81 -5.94
CA LYS A 79 15.46 3.95 -4.79
C LYS A 79 14.56 2.71 -4.72
N LEU A 80 13.31 2.85 -5.15
CA LEU A 80 12.32 1.77 -5.15
C LEU A 80 12.67 0.69 -6.18
N ARG A 81 12.46 -0.58 -5.80
CA ARG A 81 12.78 -1.77 -6.59
C ARG A 81 11.51 -2.43 -7.13
N TYR A 82 10.76 -1.67 -7.93
CA TYR A 82 9.48 -2.08 -8.51
C TYR A 82 9.53 -2.06 -10.04
N GLY A 83 8.82 -2.98 -10.69
CA GLY A 83 8.79 -3.07 -12.16
C GLY A 83 8.10 -1.89 -12.85
N SER A 84 7.22 -1.17 -12.15
CA SER A 84 6.57 0.03 -12.66
C SER A 84 6.25 1.00 -11.52
N ILE A 85 6.52 2.29 -11.71
CA ILE A 85 6.27 3.33 -10.72
C ILE A 85 5.39 4.40 -11.36
N TRP A 86 4.22 4.67 -10.77
CA TRP A 86 3.28 5.67 -11.23
C TRP A 86 3.33 6.89 -10.32
N SER A 87 3.55 8.08 -10.90
CA SER A 87 3.36 9.35 -10.20
C SER A 87 1.90 9.76 -10.32
N VAL A 88 1.20 9.85 -9.19
CA VAL A 88 -0.21 10.25 -9.16
C VAL A 88 -0.32 11.69 -8.71
N TRP A 89 -0.61 12.57 -9.66
CA TRP A 89 -0.94 13.96 -9.38
C TRP A 89 -2.42 14.05 -9.02
N MET A 90 -2.72 14.58 -7.84
CA MET A 90 -4.10 14.91 -7.47
C MET A 90 -4.30 16.42 -7.64
N SER A 91 -5.15 16.81 -8.59
CA SER A 91 -5.73 18.15 -8.58
C SER A 91 -6.75 18.16 -7.44
N THR A 92 -6.47 18.91 -6.38
CA THR A 92 -7.50 19.27 -5.41
C THR A 92 -8.10 20.57 -5.89
N ASP A 93 -9.05 20.45 -6.82
CA ASP A 93 -9.98 21.53 -7.14
C ASP A 93 -10.87 21.80 -5.90
#